data_AF-A0A1H9TRR9-F1
#
_entry.id   AF-A0A1H9TRR9-F1
#
_cell.length_a   1.000
_cell.length_b   1.000
_cell.length_c   1.000
_cell.angle_alpha   90.00
_cell.angle_beta   90.00
_cell.angle_gamma   90.00
#
_symmetry.space_group_name_H-M   'P 1'
#
loop_
_entity.id
_entity.type
_entity.pdbx_description
1 polymer ?
#
loop_
_entity_poly.entity_id
_entity_poly.type
_entity_poly.pdbx_seq_one_letter_code
_entity_poly.pdbx_strand_id
1 'polypeptide(L)'
;MLIALFIISLIMFTFLLYFYKRSHKKIMQYMAFLYILLFGSVSIGVGSYLIYTADLTWIYATMNDNRELSSHSAINNKLSVKLNPEMKIQVPVVKQFPELPRGCEVTSLTMLLQYHDVDTNKMRLAKEITRDETPYKENDGIIYFGDPHNGFVGDMYSFSQPGLGVYHQPIYELAKSYVGDKAVDLTGHEFEKVIQSLSSKEPVLTITNITFQPLPESAFTTWQTPAGPVKITKKMHAVILTGYDDHFIYFNDPYDGEQKKAPKQSFITAWEQMGKQAISIEL
;
A
#
# COMPACT_ATOMS: atom_id res chain seq x y z
N MET A 1 31.12 -25.81 -18.39
CA MET A 1 32.21 -24.87 -18.05
C MET A 1 32.08 -24.34 -16.62
N LEU A 2 30.95 -23.76 -16.21
CA LEU A 2 30.76 -23.17 -14.86
C LEU A 2 30.91 -24.19 -13.72
N ILE A 3 30.39 -25.41 -13.87
CA ILE A 3 30.53 -26.49 -12.88
C ILE A 3 32.02 -26.86 -12.68
N ALA A 4 32.81 -26.88 -13.75
CA ALA A 4 34.24 -27.16 -13.66
C ALA A 4 35.00 -26.04 -12.91
N LEU A 5 34.65 -24.78 -13.14
CA LEU A 5 35.22 -23.63 -12.40
C LEU A 5 34.85 -23.66 -10.92
N PHE A 6 33.63 -24.06 -10.59
CA PHE A 6 33.20 -24.23 -9.20
C PHE A 6 33.97 -25.35 -8.49
N ILE A 7 34.17 -26.49 -9.15
CA ILE A 7 34.96 -27.61 -8.61
C ILE A 7 36.42 -27.18 -8.40
N ILE A 8 37.03 -26.44 -9.34
CA ILE A 8 38.40 -25.92 -9.20
C ILE A 8 38.49 -24.96 -8.01
N SER A 9 37.49 -24.09 -7.81
CA SER A 9 37.43 -23.19 -6.66
C SER A 9 37.36 -23.97 -5.32
N LEU A 10 36.56 -25.03 -5.27
CA LEU A 10 36.45 -25.86 -4.07
C LEU A 10 37.77 -26.59 -3.74
N ILE A 11 38.48 -27.08 -4.75
CA ILE A 11 39.80 -27.72 -4.59
C ILE A 11 40.85 -26.71 -4.10
N MET A 12 40.84 -25.48 -4.64
CA MET A 12 41.75 -24.42 -4.15
C MET A 12 41.46 -24.04 -2.70
N PHE A 13 40.19 -24.01 -2.31
CA PHE A 13 39.80 -23.71 -0.93
C PHE A 13 40.24 -24.80 0.06
N THR A 14 40.07 -26.08 -0.29
CA THR A 14 40.55 -27.19 0.55
C THR A 14 42.08 -27.21 0.64
N PHE A 15 42.78 -26.88 -0.44
CA PHE A 15 44.24 -26.74 -0.45
C PHE A 15 44.72 -25.59 0.46
N LEU A 16 44.04 -24.44 0.44
CA LEU A 16 44.30 -23.31 1.34
C LEU A 16 44.13 -23.71 2.81
N LEU A 17 43.07 -24.44 3.15
CA LEU A 17 42.82 -24.92 4.52
C LEU A 17 43.90 -25.92 4.97
N TYR A 18 44.31 -26.83 4.10
CA TYR A 18 45.35 -27.82 4.40
C TYR A 18 46.72 -27.17 4.68
N PHE A 19 47.10 -26.16 3.91
CA PHE A 19 48.39 -25.48 4.08
C PHE A 19 48.39 -24.34 5.10
N TYR A 20 47.23 -23.91 5.59
CA TYR A 20 47.10 -22.83 6.58
C TYR A 20 47.90 -23.06 7.87
N LYS A 21 48.04 -24.32 8.31
CA LYS A 21 48.86 -24.67 9.49
C LYS A 21 50.35 -24.85 9.19
N ARG A 22 50.76 -24.98 7.93
CA ARG A 22 52.12 -25.42 7.54
C ARG A 22 52.94 -24.34 6.82
N SER A 23 52.32 -23.27 6.34
CA SER A 23 52.97 -22.23 5.50
C SER A 23 53.18 -20.89 6.23
N HIS A 24 54.13 -20.08 5.76
CA HIS A 24 54.41 -18.76 6.31
C HIS A 24 53.24 -17.79 6.10
N LYS A 25 52.91 -16.99 7.14
CA LYS A 25 51.74 -16.09 7.17
C LYS A 25 51.60 -15.17 5.95
N LYS A 26 52.71 -14.62 5.43
CA LYS A 26 52.67 -13.72 4.25
C LYS A 26 52.25 -14.45 2.97
N ILE A 27 52.69 -15.70 2.78
CA ILE A 27 52.33 -16.52 1.61
C ILE A 27 50.84 -16.86 1.65
N MET A 28 50.32 -17.19 2.84
CA MET A 28 48.88 -17.46 3.03
C MET A 28 48.00 -16.24 2.72
N GLN A 29 48.46 -15.03 3.06
CA GLN A 29 47.73 -13.79 2.75
C GLN A 29 47.64 -13.54 1.23
N TYR A 30 48.74 -13.71 0.50
CA TYR A 30 48.74 -13.57 -0.96
C TYR A 30 47.85 -14.62 -1.64
N MET A 31 47.89 -15.88 -1.18
CA MET A 31 47.04 -16.94 -1.73
C MET A 31 45.55 -16.72 -1.42
N ALA A 32 45.21 -16.24 -0.23
CA ALA A 32 43.83 -15.92 0.13
C ALA A 32 43.29 -14.74 -0.69
N PHE A 33 44.10 -13.70 -0.88
CA PHE A 33 43.73 -12.54 -1.70
C PHE A 33 43.49 -12.93 -3.17
N LEU A 34 44.38 -13.75 -3.74
CA LEU A 34 44.21 -14.27 -5.10
C LEU A 34 42.93 -15.12 -5.24
N TYR A 35 42.62 -15.93 -4.22
CA TYR A 35 41.39 -16.72 -4.19
C TYR A 35 40.13 -15.85 -4.17
N ILE A 36 40.10 -14.78 -3.36
CA ILE A 36 38.96 -13.85 -3.29
C ILE A 36 38.74 -13.17 -4.66
N LEU A 37 39.81 -12.74 -5.34
CA LEU A 37 39.70 -12.14 -6.68
C LEU A 37 39.16 -13.12 -7.73
N LEU A 38 39.64 -14.36 -7.71
CA LEU A 38 39.16 -15.41 -8.61
C LEU A 38 37.70 -15.79 -8.31
N PHE A 39 37.34 -15.95 -7.03
CA PHE A 39 35.98 -16.27 -6.63
C PHE A 39 35.00 -15.15 -6.94
N GLY A 40 35.39 -13.89 -6.70
CA GLY A 40 34.59 -12.71 -7.01
C GLY A 40 34.29 -12.60 -8.50
N SER A 41 35.29 -12.78 -9.37
CA SER A 41 35.09 -12.69 -10.82
C SER A 41 34.20 -13.83 -11.37
N VAL A 42 34.37 -15.06 -10.86
CA VAL A 42 33.50 -16.19 -11.21
C VAL A 42 32.07 -15.96 -10.72
N SER A 43 31.87 -15.43 -9.52
CA SER A 43 30.54 -15.16 -8.96
C SER A 43 29.77 -14.12 -9.77
N ILE A 44 30.46 -13.05 -10.21
CA ILE A 44 29.86 -12.04 -11.10
C ILE A 44 29.49 -12.67 -12.44
N GLY A 45 30.38 -13.48 -13.02
CA GLY A 45 30.11 -14.16 -14.30
C GLY A 45 28.92 -15.13 -14.22
N VAL A 46 28.82 -15.91 -13.14
CA VAL A 46 27.68 -16.80 -12.87
C VAL A 46 26.40 -16.00 -12.69
N GLY A 47 26.42 -14.92 -11.89
CA GLY A 47 25.27 -14.06 -11.66
C GLY A 47 24.76 -13.43 -12.96
N SER A 48 25.66 -12.87 -13.77
CA SER A 48 25.31 -12.30 -15.07
C SER A 48 24.79 -13.35 -16.06
N TYR A 49 25.38 -14.56 -16.07
CA TYR A 49 24.90 -15.65 -16.91
C TYR A 49 23.53 -16.17 -16.46
N LEU A 50 23.29 -16.26 -15.15
CA LEU A 50 21.99 -16.62 -14.60
C LEU A 50 20.94 -15.55 -14.90
N ILE A 51 21.28 -14.26 -14.86
CA ILE A 51 20.36 -13.19 -15.26
C ILE A 51 20.08 -13.23 -16.77
N TYR A 52 21.10 -13.54 -17.58
CA TYR A 52 20.98 -13.61 -19.04
C TYR A 52 20.22 -14.87 -19.52
N THR A 53 20.37 -15.99 -18.81
CA THR A 53 19.73 -17.28 -19.15
C THR A 53 18.49 -17.58 -18.32
N ALA A 54 18.25 -16.84 -17.22
CA ALA A 54 16.94 -16.76 -16.62
C ALA A 54 16.03 -16.17 -17.70
N ASP A 55 15.21 -17.03 -18.25
CA ASP A 55 14.19 -16.70 -19.21
C ASP A 55 13.27 -15.68 -18.53
N LEU A 56 13.53 -14.38 -18.64
CA LEU A 56 12.74 -13.33 -17.99
C LEU A 56 11.24 -13.45 -18.33
N THR A 57 10.91 -14.23 -19.36
CA THR A 57 9.57 -14.70 -19.65
C THR A 57 8.90 -15.44 -18.50
N TRP A 58 9.54 -16.12 -17.53
CA TRP A 58 8.79 -16.72 -16.40
C TRP A 58 8.37 -15.68 -15.34
N ILE A 59 9.15 -14.60 -15.18
CA ILE A 59 8.79 -13.44 -14.34
C ILE A 59 7.68 -12.61 -15.02
N TYR A 60 7.72 -12.48 -16.35
CA TYR A 60 6.64 -11.83 -17.11
C TYR A 60 5.43 -12.75 -17.39
N ALA A 61 5.60 -14.07 -17.46
CA ALA A 61 4.51 -15.04 -17.67
C ALA A 61 3.78 -15.36 -16.38
N THR A 62 4.42 -15.33 -15.21
CA THR A 62 3.65 -15.35 -13.94
C THR A 62 2.78 -14.10 -13.78
N MET A 63 3.08 -13.01 -14.51
CA MET A 63 2.23 -11.83 -14.63
C MET A 63 1.25 -11.87 -15.84
N ASN A 64 1.32 -12.88 -16.73
CA ASN A 64 0.56 -12.89 -17.99
C ASN A 64 0.01 -14.27 -18.42
N ASP A 65 0.10 -15.32 -17.60
CA ASP A 65 -0.33 -16.67 -17.96
C ASP A 65 -1.80 -16.92 -17.57
N ASN A 66 -2.69 -16.55 -18.49
CA ASN A 66 -3.99 -17.18 -18.64
C ASN A 66 -3.78 -18.63 -19.15
N ARG A 67 -3.74 -19.62 -18.26
CA ARG A 67 -3.92 -21.03 -18.67
C ARG A 67 -5.36 -21.49 -18.44
N GLU A 68 -6.10 -21.64 -19.53
CA GLU A 68 -7.09 -22.73 -19.68
C GLU A 68 -6.35 -23.94 -20.29
N LEU A 69 -6.61 -25.21 -20.00
CA LEU A 69 -7.43 -25.93 -19.03
C LEU A 69 -6.96 -27.40 -19.08
N SER A 70 -6.92 -28.09 -17.95
CA SER A 70 -7.12 -29.54 -17.94
C SER A 70 -8.14 -29.83 -16.86
N SER A 71 -9.32 -30.30 -17.31
CA SER A 71 -10.48 -30.83 -16.57
C SER A 71 -10.23 -31.11 -15.09
N HIS A 72 -11.04 -30.60 -14.15
CA HIS A 72 -12.42 -31.02 -13.92
C HIS A 72 -13.33 -29.85 -13.43
N SER A 73 -14.42 -29.64 -14.16
CA SER A 73 -15.78 -29.26 -13.71
C SER A 73 -15.94 -28.73 -12.26
N ALA A 74 -16.17 -27.42 -12.12
CA ALA A 74 -17.42 -26.87 -11.57
C ALA A 74 -17.42 -25.31 -11.57
N ILE A 75 -18.35 -24.77 -12.38
CA ILE A 75 -18.99 -23.44 -12.27
C ILE A 75 -18.23 -22.23 -12.85
N ASN A 76 -18.56 -21.95 -14.12
CA ASN A 76 -18.44 -20.66 -14.79
C ASN A 76 -19.33 -19.60 -14.11
N ASN A 77 -18.72 -18.50 -13.67
CA ASN A 77 -18.98 -17.15 -14.20
C ASN A 77 -18.12 -16.15 -13.44
N LYS A 78 -16.95 -15.81 -13.99
CA LYS A 78 -16.24 -14.59 -13.60
C LYS A 78 -15.91 -13.88 -14.90
N LEU A 79 -16.61 -12.79 -15.17
CA LEU A 79 -16.28 -11.88 -16.26
C LEU A 79 -14.78 -11.59 -16.18
N SER A 80 -14.02 -12.00 -17.19
CA SER A 80 -12.66 -11.54 -17.41
C SER A 80 -12.77 -10.07 -17.86
N VAL A 81 -12.90 -9.18 -16.89
CA VAL A 81 -12.77 -7.74 -17.12
C VAL A 81 -11.39 -7.53 -17.71
N LYS A 82 -11.33 -7.21 -19.01
CA LYS A 82 -10.09 -6.81 -19.67
C LYS A 82 -9.64 -5.50 -19.02
N LEU A 83 -8.67 -5.60 -18.10
CA LEU A 83 -8.09 -4.43 -17.45
C LEU A 83 -7.46 -3.53 -18.51
N ASN A 84 -7.83 -2.24 -18.50
CA ASN A 84 -7.16 -1.27 -19.35
C ASN A 84 -5.74 -1.04 -18.80
N PRO A 85 -4.72 -0.86 -19.67
CA PRO A 85 -3.35 -0.61 -19.23
C PRO A 85 -3.22 0.71 -18.45
N GLU A 86 -4.08 1.67 -18.75
CA GLU A 86 -4.20 2.93 -18.05
C GLU A 86 -5.67 3.30 -17.85
N MET A 87 -5.95 4.04 -16.79
CA MET A 87 -7.25 4.64 -16.57
C MET A 87 -7.11 6.01 -15.93
N LYS A 88 -7.96 6.95 -16.36
CA LYS A 88 -8.18 8.24 -15.73
C LYS A 88 -9.66 8.59 -15.72
N ILE A 89 -10.18 8.88 -14.54
CA ILE A 89 -11.57 9.23 -14.24
C ILE A 89 -11.60 10.71 -13.84
N GLN A 90 -12.56 11.45 -14.39
CA GLN A 90 -12.79 12.84 -13.98
C GLN A 90 -13.74 12.85 -12.79
N VAL A 91 -13.18 13.04 -11.59
CA VAL A 91 -13.92 13.14 -10.33
C VAL A 91 -13.92 14.60 -9.88
N PRO A 92 -15.03 15.13 -9.34
CA PRO A 92 -15.07 16.45 -8.72
C PRO A 92 -13.93 16.62 -7.70
N VAL A 93 -13.34 17.81 -7.65
CA VAL A 93 -12.26 18.12 -6.71
C VAL A 93 -12.83 18.99 -5.59
N VAL A 94 -12.73 18.49 -4.36
CA VAL A 94 -13.19 19.20 -3.17
C VAL A 94 -12.03 19.32 -2.19
N LYS A 95 -11.74 20.55 -1.76
CA LYS A 95 -10.73 20.85 -0.74
C LYS A 95 -11.34 20.81 0.66
N GLN A 96 -10.65 20.26 1.66
CA GLN A 96 -11.14 20.15 3.03
C GLN A 96 -11.09 21.48 3.79
N PHE A 97 -10.05 22.29 3.55
CA PHE A 97 -9.85 23.58 4.20
C PHE A 97 -10.70 24.71 3.59
N PRO A 98 -10.96 25.77 4.35
CA PRO A 98 -10.56 26.00 5.76
C PRO A 98 -11.40 25.24 6.82
N GLU A 99 -12.55 24.69 6.43
CA GLU A 99 -13.60 24.29 7.36
C GLU A 99 -13.29 22.99 8.13
N LEU A 100 -12.58 22.05 7.51
CA LEU A 100 -12.31 20.73 8.09
C LEU A 100 -10.80 20.42 8.13
N PRO A 101 -10.04 20.94 9.09
CA PRO A 101 -8.63 20.62 9.27
C PRO A 101 -8.29 19.12 9.32
N ARG A 102 -9.17 18.27 9.85
CA ARG A 102 -9.04 16.81 9.81
C ARG A 102 -10.19 16.13 9.05
N GLY A 103 -10.66 16.73 7.96
CA GLY A 103 -11.79 16.23 7.19
C GLY A 103 -11.44 15.45 5.92
N CYS A 104 -10.24 14.87 5.81
CA CYS A 104 -9.79 14.25 4.55
C CYS A 104 -10.72 13.10 4.11
N GLU A 105 -11.25 12.32 5.05
CA GLU A 105 -12.13 11.17 4.82
C GLU A 105 -13.50 11.61 4.31
N VAL A 106 -14.17 12.51 5.04
CA VAL A 106 -15.50 13.02 4.64
C VAL A 106 -15.43 13.89 3.39
N THR A 107 -14.30 14.57 3.14
CA THR A 107 -14.10 15.33 1.91
C THR A 107 -13.85 14.39 0.72
N SER A 108 -13.10 13.31 0.91
CA SER A 108 -12.94 12.26 -0.12
C SER A 108 -14.27 11.54 -0.39
N LEU A 109 -15.06 11.27 0.65
CA LEU A 109 -16.40 10.69 0.51
C LEU A 109 -17.35 11.64 -0.22
N THR A 110 -17.21 12.95 -0.02
CA THR A 110 -17.96 13.96 -0.79
C THR A 110 -17.66 13.82 -2.29
N MET A 111 -16.38 13.71 -2.66
CA MET A 111 -15.97 13.55 -4.06
C MET A 111 -16.51 12.23 -4.65
N LEU A 112 -16.49 11.14 -3.87
CA LEU A 112 -17.07 9.85 -4.27
C LEU A 112 -18.57 9.97 -4.52
N LEU A 113 -19.33 10.49 -3.55
CA LEU A 113 -20.78 10.62 -3.65
C LEU A 113 -21.20 11.57 -4.79
N GLN A 114 -20.53 12.71 -4.94
CA GLN A 114 -20.82 13.66 -6.01
C GLN A 114 -20.50 13.11 -7.40
N TYR A 115 -19.49 12.24 -7.53
CA TYR A 115 -19.22 11.55 -8.79
C TYR A 115 -20.39 10.64 -9.22
N HIS A 116 -21.13 10.10 -8.25
CA HIS A 116 -22.34 9.29 -8.48
C HIS A 116 -23.64 10.11 -8.35
N ASP A 117 -23.57 11.41 -8.67
CA ASP A 117 -24.72 12.34 -8.71
C ASP A 117 -25.51 12.48 -7.39
N VAL A 118 -24.89 12.17 -6.25
CA VAL A 118 -25.50 12.38 -4.94
C VAL A 118 -25.26 13.82 -4.48
N ASP A 119 -26.34 14.57 -4.26
CA ASP A 119 -26.29 15.95 -3.76
C ASP A 119 -25.95 15.99 -2.26
N THR A 120 -24.66 16.15 -1.97
CA THR A 120 -24.12 16.32 -0.62
C THR A 120 -22.87 17.20 -0.62
N ASN A 121 -22.37 17.52 0.57
CA ASN A 121 -21.11 18.25 0.75
C ASN A 121 -20.38 17.82 2.02
N LYS A 122 -19.08 18.17 2.09
CA LYS A 122 -18.18 17.81 3.20
C LYS A 122 -18.72 18.24 4.57
N MET A 123 -19.43 19.36 4.66
CA MET A 123 -19.95 19.87 5.93
C MET A 123 -21.15 19.08 6.43
N ARG A 124 -21.96 18.54 5.51
CA ARG A 124 -23.05 17.62 5.84
C ARG A 124 -22.48 16.28 6.32
N LEU A 125 -21.58 15.69 5.54
CA LEU A 125 -20.96 14.41 5.90
C LEU A 125 -20.14 14.49 7.20
N ALA A 126 -19.49 15.63 7.48
CA ALA A 126 -18.81 15.88 8.75
C ALA A 126 -19.74 15.83 9.98
N LYS A 127 -21.02 16.18 9.81
CA LYS A 127 -22.02 16.12 10.89
C LYS A 127 -22.64 14.73 11.02
N GLU A 128 -22.71 13.99 9.94
CA GLU A 128 -23.40 12.70 9.87
C GLU A 128 -22.49 11.50 10.13
N ILE A 129 -21.16 11.64 9.95
CA ILE A 129 -20.21 10.57 10.25
C ILE A 129 -20.26 10.17 11.73
N THR A 130 -20.36 8.88 12.00
CA THR A 130 -20.29 8.32 13.36
C THR A 130 -19.00 8.77 14.05
N ARG A 131 -19.09 9.12 15.33
CA ARG A 131 -17.97 9.62 16.14
C ARG A 131 -17.65 8.64 17.25
N ASP A 132 -16.38 8.49 17.57
CA ASP A 132 -15.96 7.83 18.81
C ASP A 132 -15.82 8.91 19.89
N GLU A 133 -16.67 8.80 20.91
CA GLU A 133 -16.80 9.78 22.00
C GLU A 133 -15.80 9.55 23.15
N THR A 134 -14.86 8.62 23.00
CA THR A 134 -13.83 8.35 24.02
C THR A 134 -12.96 9.60 24.20
N PRO A 135 -12.85 10.17 25.41
CA PRO A 135 -12.06 11.37 25.64
C PRO A 135 -10.55 11.09 25.57
N TYR A 136 -9.78 12.06 25.08
CA TYR A 136 -8.32 12.01 25.10
C TYR A 136 -7.80 12.08 26.54
N LYS A 137 -6.95 11.12 26.93
CA LYS A 137 -6.18 11.15 28.17
C LYS A 137 -4.77 10.67 27.91
N GLU A 138 -3.81 11.26 28.61
CA GLU A 138 -2.42 10.84 28.55
C GLU A 138 -1.87 10.72 29.97
N ASN A 139 -1.45 9.50 30.33
CA ASN A 139 -0.91 9.18 31.65
C ASN A 139 0.41 8.44 31.47
N ASP A 140 1.50 8.96 32.06
CA ASP A 140 2.83 8.34 32.02
C ASP A 140 3.30 7.95 30.60
N GLY A 141 2.98 8.77 29.60
CA GLY A 141 3.33 8.55 28.19
C GLY A 141 2.44 7.54 27.46
N ILE A 142 1.42 6.98 28.12
CA ILE A 142 0.40 6.13 27.51
C ILE A 142 -0.79 6.99 27.13
N ILE A 143 -1.15 6.96 25.84
CA ILE A 143 -2.31 7.66 25.30
C ILE A 143 -3.52 6.74 25.34
N TYR A 144 -4.60 7.22 25.93
CA TYR A 144 -5.93 6.64 25.91
C TYR A 144 -6.84 7.53 25.06
N PHE A 145 -7.42 6.99 23.99
CA PHE A 145 -8.32 7.75 23.14
C PHE A 145 -9.27 6.82 22.36
N GLY A 146 -10.05 7.37 21.44
CA GLY A 146 -11.01 6.63 20.64
C GLY A 146 -10.36 5.73 19.58
N ASP A 147 -11.16 4.80 19.08
CA ASP A 147 -10.78 3.87 18.02
C ASP A 147 -11.34 4.36 16.67
N PRO A 148 -10.50 4.67 15.67
CA PRO A 148 -10.96 5.09 14.36
C PRO A 148 -11.82 4.04 13.63
N HIS A 149 -11.77 2.76 14.02
CA HIS A 149 -12.68 1.74 13.51
C HIS A 149 -14.13 1.90 14.01
N ASN A 150 -14.34 2.55 15.16
CA ASN A 150 -15.67 2.75 15.74
C ASN A 150 -16.34 4.06 15.28
N GLY A 151 -15.53 5.08 14.98
CA GLY A 151 -16.01 6.40 14.61
C GLY A 151 -14.88 7.40 14.43
N PHE A 152 -15.21 8.62 13.99
CA PHE A 152 -14.25 9.71 13.92
C PHE A 152 -13.73 10.07 15.31
N VAL A 153 -12.40 10.04 15.48
CA VAL A 153 -11.74 10.26 16.76
C VAL A 153 -11.26 11.70 16.92
N GLY A 154 -11.83 12.41 17.89
CA GLY A 154 -11.44 13.76 18.29
C GLY A 154 -11.94 14.88 17.38
N ASP A 155 -11.27 16.03 17.40
CA ASP A 155 -11.77 17.25 16.75
C ASP A 155 -11.46 17.27 15.24
N MET A 156 -12.52 17.34 14.42
CA MET A 156 -12.43 17.45 12.97
C MET A 156 -12.15 18.88 12.50
N TYR A 157 -12.58 19.87 13.29
CA TYR A 157 -12.70 21.28 12.94
C TYR A 157 -11.50 22.13 13.36
N SER A 158 -10.62 21.63 14.24
CA SER A 158 -9.47 22.40 14.70
C SER A 158 -8.26 21.54 15.03
N PHE A 159 -7.07 21.94 14.56
CA PHE A 159 -5.80 21.34 14.99
C PHE A 159 -5.42 21.64 16.45
N SER A 160 -6.06 22.62 17.09
CA SER A 160 -5.77 22.98 18.49
C SER A 160 -6.25 21.95 19.50
N GLN A 161 -7.22 21.12 19.12
CA GLN A 161 -7.73 20.03 19.95
C GLN A 161 -7.20 18.67 19.46
N PRO A 162 -7.12 17.66 20.35
CA PRO A 162 -6.76 16.30 19.98
C PRO A 162 -7.71 15.73 18.94
N GLY A 163 -7.17 15.06 17.92
CA GLY A 163 -7.93 14.38 16.89
C GLY A 163 -7.05 13.61 15.94
N LEU A 164 -7.65 12.64 15.26
CA LEU A 164 -6.99 11.77 14.29
C LEU A 164 -7.74 11.80 12.96
N GLY A 165 -8.92 11.18 12.91
CA GLY A 165 -9.59 10.81 11.68
C GLY A 165 -10.53 9.64 11.92
N VAL A 166 -10.90 8.93 10.85
CA VAL A 166 -11.79 7.77 10.88
C VAL A 166 -11.33 6.69 9.89
N TYR A 167 -11.54 5.42 10.22
CA TYR A 167 -11.22 4.30 9.34
C TYR A 167 -12.41 3.88 8.46
N HIS A 168 -12.22 2.83 7.66
CA HIS A 168 -13.17 2.45 6.64
C HIS A 168 -14.57 2.14 7.16
N GLN A 169 -14.74 1.53 8.35
CA GLN A 169 -16.07 1.07 8.77
C GLN A 169 -17.10 2.20 8.88
N PRO A 170 -16.87 3.30 9.61
CA PRO A 170 -17.85 4.38 9.69
C PRO A 170 -18.02 5.12 8.35
N ILE A 171 -16.97 5.20 7.52
CA ILE A 171 -17.05 5.82 6.19
C ILE A 171 -17.96 4.97 5.29
N TYR A 172 -17.81 3.65 5.33
CA TYR A 172 -18.61 2.70 4.55
C TYR A 172 -20.07 2.75 4.96
N GLU A 173 -20.37 2.73 6.27
CA GLU A 173 -21.75 2.85 6.77
C GLU A 173 -22.39 4.18 6.35
N LEU A 174 -21.63 5.28 6.40
CA LEU A 174 -22.12 6.56 5.90
C LEU A 174 -22.37 6.52 4.38
N ALA A 175 -21.45 5.99 3.56
CA ALA A 175 -21.66 5.82 2.13
C ALA A 175 -22.92 4.98 1.84
N LYS A 176 -23.08 3.86 2.55
CA LYS A 176 -24.21 2.95 2.44
C LYS A 176 -25.54 3.63 2.78
N SER A 177 -25.57 4.53 3.75
CA SER A 177 -26.78 5.31 4.07
C SER A 177 -27.27 6.19 2.91
N TYR A 178 -26.38 6.59 2.00
CA TYR A 178 -26.69 7.42 0.85
C TYR A 178 -27.05 6.62 -0.41
N VAL A 179 -26.34 5.52 -0.67
CA VAL A 179 -26.47 4.77 -1.93
C VAL A 179 -26.94 3.32 -1.78
N GLY A 180 -27.22 2.87 -0.56
CA GLY A 180 -27.67 1.51 -0.25
C GLY A 180 -26.62 0.47 -0.61
N ASP A 181 -27.07 -0.66 -1.17
CA ASP A 181 -26.23 -1.81 -1.51
C ASP A 181 -25.20 -1.55 -2.62
N LYS A 182 -25.22 -0.36 -3.22
CA LYS A 182 -24.21 0.10 -4.17
C LYS A 182 -22.90 0.48 -3.50
N ALA A 183 -22.90 0.81 -2.20
CA ALA A 183 -21.66 1.04 -1.48
C ALA A 183 -20.92 -0.28 -1.30
N VAL A 184 -19.63 -0.29 -1.65
CA VAL A 184 -18.77 -1.48 -1.56
C VAL A 184 -17.54 -1.17 -0.71
N ASP A 185 -17.32 -2.00 0.30
CA ASP A 185 -16.10 -2.00 1.10
C ASP A 185 -15.09 -2.98 0.49
N LEU A 186 -14.05 -2.42 -0.13
CA LEU A 186 -12.96 -3.18 -0.74
C LEU A 186 -11.85 -3.48 0.28
N THR A 187 -12.03 -3.10 1.55
CA THR A 187 -10.99 -3.23 2.58
C THR A 187 -10.52 -4.67 2.74
N GLY A 188 -9.21 -4.85 2.88
CA GLY A 188 -8.57 -6.15 3.06
C GLY A 188 -8.38 -6.97 1.78
N HIS A 189 -8.97 -6.56 0.65
CA HIS A 189 -8.71 -7.19 -0.64
C HIS A 189 -7.33 -6.78 -1.18
N GLU A 190 -6.83 -7.51 -2.18
CA GLU A 190 -5.62 -7.12 -2.90
C GLU A 190 -5.87 -5.88 -3.78
N PHE A 191 -4.79 -5.12 -4.07
CA PHE A 191 -4.91 -3.85 -4.78
C PHE A 191 -5.45 -4.01 -6.20
N GLU A 192 -5.40 -5.20 -6.79
CA GLU A 192 -6.06 -5.53 -8.05
C GLU A 192 -7.57 -5.29 -8.00
N LYS A 193 -8.22 -5.39 -6.83
CA LYS A 193 -9.64 -5.03 -6.68
C LYS A 193 -9.88 -3.54 -6.83
N VAL A 194 -8.98 -2.73 -6.29
CA VAL A 194 -8.99 -1.26 -6.50
C VAL A 194 -8.79 -0.94 -7.98
N ILE A 195 -7.85 -1.61 -8.65
CA ILE A 195 -7.61 -1.46 -10.10
C ILE A 195 -8.83 -1.89 -10.94
N GLN A 196 -9.52 -2.96 -10.56
CA GLN A 196 -10.76 -3.42 -11.22
C GLN A 196 -11.89 -2.40 -11.10
N SER A 197 -12.09 -1.83 -9.91
CA SER A 197 -13.08 -0.76 -9.68
C SER A 197 -12.74 0.47 -10.52
N LEU A 198 -11.49 0.93 -10.50
CA LEU A 198 -11.03 2.04 -11.35
C LEU A 198 -11.22 1.73 -12.85
N SER A 199 -10.90 0.53 -13.31
CA SER A 199 -11.11 0.09 -14.70
C SER A 199 -12.58 0.16 -15.13
N SER A 200 -13.49 -0.04 -14.17
CA SER A 200 -14.93 0.06 -14.35
C SER A 200 -15.43 1.50 -14.26
N LYS A 201 -14.51 2.47 -14.17
CA LYS A 201 -14.76 3.92 -13.97
C LYS A 201 -15.42 4.24 -12.63
N GLU A 202 -15.17 3.41 -11.63
CA GLU A 202 -15.64 3.64 -10.26
C GLU A 202 -14.44 4.14 -9.44
N PRO A 203 -14.43 5.41 -9.00
CA PRO A 203 -13.35 5.93 -8.19
C PRO A 203 -13.36 5.30 -6.80
N VAL A 204 -12.20 5.28 -6.14
CA VAL A 204 -12.02 4.56 -4.87
C VAL A 204 -11.47 5.48 -3.81
N LEU A 205 -12.22 5.69 -2.73
CA LEU A 205 -11.70 6.34 -1.52
C LEU A 205 -10.75 5.38 -0.81
N THR A 206 -9.55 5.83 -0.45
CA THR A 206 -8.58 5.01 0.29
C THR A 206 -8.05 5.73 1.52
N ILE A 207 -7.77 4.97 2.59
CA ILE A 207 -6.97 5.46 3.72
C ILE A 207 -5.51 5.08 3.48
N THR A 208 -4.63 6.06 3.56
CA THR A 208 -3.19 5.95 3.37
C THR A 208 -2.49 6.90 4.35
N ASN A 209 -1.31 7.39 4.01
CA ASN A 209 -0.65 8.45 4.74
C ASN A 209 -0.28 9.62 3.81
N ILE A 210 -0.13 10.82 4.39
CA ILE A 210 0.10 12.09 3.67
C ILE A 210 1.37 12.11 2.80
N THR A 211 2.30 11.15 2.99
CA THR A 211 3.52 11.06 2.19
C THR A 211 3.41 10.11 1.00
N PHE A 212 2.33 9.32 0.92
CA PHE A 212 2.05 8.35 -0.15
C PHE A 212 3.18 7.32 -0.39
N GLN A 213 3.96 7.06 0.66
CA GLN A 213 5.05 6.10 0.69
C GLN A 213 5.12 5.44 2.08
N PRO A 214 5.81 4.31 2.22
CA PRO A 214 5.94 3.62 3.50
C PRO A 214 6.55 4.51 4.57
N LEU A 215 5.98 4.49 5.77
CA LEU A 215 6.48 5.20 6.93
C LEU A 215 7.37 4.29 7.78
N PRO A 216 8.40 4.84 8.46
CA PRO A 216 9.15 4.07 9.45
C PRO A 216 8.26 3.76 10.66
N GLU A 217 8.61 2.69 11.39
CA GLU A 217 7.90 2.28 12.62
C GLU A 217 7.81 3.40 13.66
N SER A 218 8.81 4.29 13.72
CA SER A 218 8.82 5.45 14.62
C SER A 218 7.75 6.51 14.32
N ALA A 219 7.10 6.44 13.15
CA ALA A 219 5.96 7.31 12.81
C ALA A 219 4.63 6.79 13.37
N PHE A 220 4.62 5.61 13.98
CA PHE A 220 3.44 5.01 14.58
C PHE A 220 3.49 5.10 16.11
N THR A 221 2.31 5.16 16.71
CA THR A 221 2.12 5.04 18.15
C THR A 221 0.93 4.13 18.42
N THR A 222 0.87 3.55 19.62
CA THR A 222 -0.27 2.72 20.04
C THR A 222 -1.12 3.50 21.02
N TRP A 223 -2.41 3.62 20.73
CA TRP A 223 -3.40 4.16 21.65
C TRP A 223 -4.12 3.01 22.35
N GLN A 224 -4.40 3.18 23.63
CA GLN A 224 -5.27 2.27 24.38
C GLN A 224 -6.72 2.76 24.23
N THR A 225 -7.56 1.96 23.58
CA THR A 225 -8.99 2.26 23.41
C THR A 225 -9.81 1.35 24.32
N PRO A 226 -11.11 1.63 24.53
CA PRO A 226 -12.00 0.71 25.24
C PRO A 226 -12.10 -0.69 24.60
N ALA A 227 -11.85 -0.80 23.29
CA ALA A 227 -11.88 -2.07 22.54
C ALA A 227 -10.53 -2.80 22.52
N GLY A 228 -9.45 -2.14 22.95
CA GLY A 228 -8.10 -2.68 22.97
C GLY A 228 -7.06 -1.71 22.40
N PRO A 229 -5.78 -2.11 22.33
CA PRO A 229 -4.75 -1.27 21.73
C PRO A 229 -4.92 -1.17 20.21
N VAL A 230 -4.82 0.05 19.67
CA VAL A 230 -4.82 0.31 18.22
C VAL A 230 -3.55 1.06 17.82
N LYS A 231 -2.88 0.59 16.76
CA LYS A 231 -1.67 1.23 16.22
C LYS A 231 -2.09 2.27 15.18
N ILE A 232 -1.71 3.52 15.40
CA ILE A 232 -2.10 4.66 14.55
C ILE A 232 -0.87 5.46 14.14
N THR A 233 -1.05 6.35 13.15
CA THR A 233 -0.09 7.40 12.84
C THR A 233 -0.83 8.72 12.65
N LYS A 234 -0.28 9.82 13.19
CA LYS A 234 -0.81 11.18 12.95
C LYS A 234 -0.61 11.65 11.51
N LYS A 235 0.09 10.86 10.68
CA LYS A 235 0.25 11.06 9.23
C LYS A 235 -0.84 10.40 8.41
N MET A 236 -1.81 9.73 9.04
CA MET A 236 -2.98 9.15 8.39
C MET A 236 -3.62 10.21 7.48
N HIS A 237 -4.02 9.78 6.29
CA HIS A 237 -4.65 10.64 5.30
C HIS A 237 -5.62 9.84 4.44
N ALA A 238 -6.57 10.51 3.81
CA ALA A 238 -7.50 9.90 2.87
C ALA A 238 -7.54 10.66 1.55
N VAL A 239 -7.62 9.92 0.46
CA VAL A 239 -7.68 10.44 -0.90
C VAL A 239 -8.67 9.64 -1.73
N ILE A 240 -9.18 10.23 -2.82
CA ILE A 240 -9.96 9.51 -3.82
C ILE A 240 -9.10 9.18 -5.02
N LEU A 241 -8.93 7.90 -5.29
CA LEU A 241 -8.23 7.40 -6.46
C LEU A 241 -9.08 7.64 -7.71
N THR A 242 -8.44 8.20 -8.72
CA THR A 242 -9.07 8.60 -9.98
C THR A 242 -8.45 7.89 -11.16
N GLY A 243 -7.40 7.09 -10.97
CA GLY A 243 -6.78 6.39 -12.08
C GLY A 243 -5.46 5.75 -11.76
N TYR A 244 -4.88 5.11 -12.76
CA TYR A 244 -3.58 4.48 -12.71
C TYR A 244 -2.98 4.38 -14.11
N ASP A 245 -1.67 4.23 -14.18
CA ASP A 245 -0.95 3.70 -15.34
C ASP A 245 0.09 2.67 -14.86
N ASP A 246 1.00 2.20 -15.70
CA ASP A 246 2.03 1.22 -15.31
C ASP A 246 2.92 1.67 -14.14
N HIS A 247 3.10 2.98 -13.94
CA HIS A 247 4.07 3.56 -13.02
C HIS A 247 3.45 4.34 -11.87
N PHE A 248 2.23 4.87 -12.02
CA PHE A 248 1.62 5.80 -11.08
C PHE A 248 0.19 5.44 -10.71
N ILE A 249 -0.19 5.86 -9.50
CA ILE A 249 -1.59 5.99 -9.07
C ILE A 249 -1.94 7.47 -9.08
N TYR A 250 -3.10 7.80 -9.66
CA TYR A 250 -3.65 9.16 -9.74
C TYR A 250 -4.79 9.33 -8.75
N PHE A 251 -4.86 10.48 -8.09
CA PHE A 251 -5.87 10.75 -7.07
C PHE A 251 -6.15 12.24 -6.91
N ASN A 252 -7.33 12.59 -6.40
CA ASN A 252 -7.60 13.93 -5.90
C ASN A 252 -7.29 13.97 -4.40
N ASP A 253 -6.46 14.92 -4.00
CA ASP A 253 -6.05 15.11 -2.61
C ASP A 253 -6.93 16.19 -1.95
N PRO A 254 -7.77 15.84 -0.95
CA PRO A 254 -8.61 16.83 -0.29
C PRO A 254 -7.82 17.84 0.53
N TYR A 255 -6.56 17.56 0.89
CA TYR A 255 -5.74 18.43 1.74
C TYR A 255 -5.51 19.79 1.07
N ASP A 256 -5.07 19.82 -0.18
CA ASP A 256 -4.87 21.06 -0.94
C ASP A 256 -5.89 21.26 -2.07
N GLY A 257 -6.69 20.25 -2.38
CA GLY A 257 -7.66 20.29 -3.47
C GLY A 257 -6.98 20.15 -4.84
N GLU A 258 -5.90 19.37 -4.92
CA GLU A 258 -5.15 19.16 -6.15
C GLU A 258 -5.29 17.73 -6.68
N GLN A 259 -5.17 17.59 -8.00
CA GLN A 259 -5.00 16.28 -8.63
C GLN A 259 -3.52 15.92 -8.59
N LYS A 260 -3.19 14.80 -7.95
CA LYS A 260 -1.82 14.35 -7.72
C LYS A 260 -1.62 12.94 -8.23
N LYS A 261 -0.35 12.53 -8.21
CA LYS A 261 0.05 11.15 -8.47
C LYS A 261 1.21 10.75 -7.56
N ALA A 262 1.30 9.46 -7.28
CA ALA A 262 2.41 8.86 -6.55
C ALA A 262 2.92 7.61 -7.29
N PRO A 263 4.22 7.26 -7.16
CA PRO A 263 4.74 6.01 -7.70
C PRO A 263 3.88 4.84 -7.21
N LYS A 264 3.42 4.00 -8.14
CA LYS A 264 2.40 2.99 -7.89
C LYS A 264 2.78 2.06 -6.75
N GLN A 265 3.99 1.51 -6.77
CA GLN A 265 4.43 0.59 -5.73
C GLN A 265 4.54 1.26 -4.35
N SER A 266 5.06 2.49 -4.28
CA SER A 266 5.15 3.24 -3.02
C SER A 266 3.77 3.51 -2.43
N PHE A 267 2.81 3.88 -3.28
CA PHE A 267 1.43 4.10 -2.86
C PHE A 267 0.78 2.83 -2.33
N ILE A 268 0.92 1.72 -3.07
CA ILE A 268 0.36 0.41 -2.67
C ILE A 268 0.91 0.00 -1.31
N THR A 269 2.23 0.03 -1.12
CA THR A 269 2.84 -0.35 0.17
C THR A 269 2.43 0.60 1.30
N ALA A 270 2.25 1.90 1.03
CA ALA A 270 1.71 2.85 2.02
C ALA A 270 0.26 2.54 2.41
N TRP A 271 -0.58 2.19 1.45
CA TRP A 271 -1.97 1.79 1.65
C TRP A 271 -2.08 0.46 2.41
N GLU A 272 -1.24 -0.53 2.07
CA GLU A 272 -1.14 -1.79 2.79
C GLU A 272 -0.71 -1.58 4.25
N GLN A 273 0.29 -0.73 4.49
CA GLN A 273 0.74 -0.36 5.83
C GLN A 273 -0.38 0.27 6.67
N MET A 274 -1.35 0.92 6.02
CA MET A 274 -2.52 1.52 6.67
C MET A 274 -3.72 0.57 6.72
N GLY A 275 -3.56 -0.71 6.41
CA GLY A 275 -4.59 -1.74 6.59
C GLY A 275 -5.44 -2.03 5.36
N LYS A 276 -4.95 -1.75 4.14
CA LYS A 276 -5.64 -2.05 2.88
C LYS A 276 -7.07 -1.47 2.80
N GLN A 277 -7.28 -0.27 3.35
CA GLN A 277 -8.61 0.32 3.51
C GLN A 277 -9.09 1.03 2.25
N ALA A 278 -10.25 0.63 1.72
CA ALA A 278 -10.77 1.16 0.46
C ALA A 278 -12.30 1.06 0.36
N ILE A 279 -12.96 2.10 -0.15
CA ILE A 279 -14.41 2.16 -0.36
C ILE A 279 -14.69 2.68 -1.77
N SER A 280 -15.63 2.05 -2.46
CA SER A 280 -16.15 2.51 -3.74
C SER A 280 -17.67 2.41 -3.80
N ILE A 281 -18.25 2.80 -4.92
CA ILE A 281 -19.68 2.68 -5.21
C ILE A 281 -19.81 2.02 -6.59
N GLU A 282 -20.40 0.82 -6.62
CA GLU A 282 -20.62 0.03 -7.83
C GLU A 282 -22.03 0.32 -8.38
N LEU A 283 -22.15 0.64 -9.67
CA LEU A 283 -23.41 1.01 -10.33
C LEU A 283 -23.85 0.03 -11.42
#